data_AF-Q0UWA4-F1
#
_entry.id   AF-Q0UWA4-F1
#
_cell.length_a   1.000
_cell.length_b   1.000
_cell.length_c   1.000
_cell.angle_alpha   90.00
_cell.angle_beta   90.00
_cell.angle_gamma   90.00
#
_symmetry.space_group_name_H-M   'P 1'
#
loop_
_entity.id
_entity.type
_entity.pdbx_description
1 polymer ?
#
loop_
_entity_poly.entity_id
_entity_poly.type
_entity_poly.pdbx_seq_one_letter_code
_entity_poly.pdbx_strand_id
1 'polypeptide(L)'
;MVFLNGFNFTEATLVKRSLESFFGIGPKVSQGLMAKFHIHPWAKVGSLKNTTVLELTAELSNMKIENDLRREVQENIRRLKDMGTYRGRRHAMGLPVRGQRTRTQITTARKLNKGRTRRPRTGTSCSREGNLPCIILYRHKYAWDGVTRLSTCHCRDSSGSQR
;
A
#
# COMPACT_ATOMS: atom_id res chain seq x y z
N MET A 1 15.33 -16.92 -8.32
CA MET A 1 15.22 -15.77 -7.38
C MET A 1 15.74 -14.54 -8.10
N VAL A 2 15.05 -13.39 -8.02
CA VAL A 2 15.43 -12.18 -8.76
C VAL A 2 15.63 -11.01 -7.79
N PHE A 3 16.66 -10.21 -8.05
CA PHE A 3 17.05 -9.06 -7.24
C PHE A 3 16.63 -7.77 -7.92
N LEU A 4 15.95 -6.88 -7.18
CA LEU A 4 15.59 -5.53 -7.64
C LEU A 4 15.96 -4.54 -6.55
N ASN A 5 16.89 -3.63 -6.85
CA ASN A 5 17.33 -2.55 -5.94
C ASN A 5 17.69 -3.04 -4.52
N GLY A 6 18.38 -4.19 -4.42
CA GLY A 6 18.78 -4.80 -3.14
C GLY A 6 17.69 -5.62 -2.43
N PHE A 7 16.49 -5.74 -3.00
CA PHE A 7 15.40 -6.58 -2.47
C PHE A 7 15.23 -7.87 -3.27
N ASN A 8 14.84 -8.91 -2.54
CA ASN A 8 14.75 -10.26 -3.05
C ASN A 8 13.29 -10.61 -3.32
N PHE A 9 12.97 -10.97 -4.56
CA PHE A 9 11.62 -11.37 -4.96
C PHE A 9 11.58 -12.81 -5.43
N THR A 10 10.45 -13.48 -5.18
CA THR A 10 10.16 -14.79 -5.73
C THR A 10 9.65 -14.65 -7.17
N GLU A 11 9.95 -15.63 -8.02
CA GLU A 11 9.66 -15.57 -9.46
C GLU A 11 8.16 -15.50 -9.76
N ALA A 12 7.32 -16.06 -8.87
CA ALA A 12 5.87 -16.06 -9.00
C ALA A 12 5.21 -14.69 -8.77
N THR A 13 5.94 -13.73 -8.18
CA THR A 13 5.41 -12.39 -7.92
C THR A 13 5.18 -11.61 -9.21
N LEU A 14 4.14 -10.78 -9.22
CA LEU A 14 3.86 -9.86 -10.33
C LEU A 14 4.81 -8.66 -10.24
N VAL A 15 5.32 -8.22 -11.39
CA VAL A 15 6.25 -7.07 -11.48
C VAL A 15 5.64 -5.81 -10.87
N LYS A 16 4.37 -5.54 -11.18
CA LYS A 16 3.62 -4.40 -10.62
C LYS A 16 3.66 -4.38 -9.09
N ARG A 17 3.42 -5.54 -8.46
CA ARG A 17 3.37 -5.67 -7.01
C ARG A 17 4.76 -5.53 -6.39
N SER A 18 5.79 -6.02 -7.07
CA SER A 18 7.18 -5.86 -6.63
C SER A 18 7.59 -4.39 -6.65
N LEU A 19 7.24 -3.64 -7.70
CA LEU A 19 7.50 -2.19 -7.77
C LEU A 19 6.73 -1.40 -6.68
N GLU A 20 5.47 -1.73 -6.42
CA GLU A 20 4.66 -1.06 -5.39
C GLU A 20 5.09 -1.39 -3.94
N SER A 21 5.99 -2.36 -3.76
CA SER A 21 6.53 -2.67 -2.43
C SER A 21 7.53 -1.61 -1.93
N PHE A 22 8.15 -0.87 -2.84
CA PHE A 22 9.09 0.20 -2.52
C PHE A 22 8.37 1.43 -1.98
N PHE A 23 8.94 2.07 -0.96
CA PHE A 23 8.35 3.28 -0.39
C PHE A 23 8.55 4.46 -1.35
N GLY A 24 7.43 5.06 -1.80
CA GLY A 24 7.42 6.16 -2.77
C GLY A 24 6.85 5.78 -4.13
N ILE A 25 6.76 4.48 -4.44
CA ILE A 25 6.16 4.02 -5.70
C ILE A 25 4.68 3.72 -5.47
N GLY A 26 3.82 4.43 -6.20
CA GLY A 26 2.38 4.17 -6.27
C GLY A 26 1.95 3.54 -7.59
N PRO A 27 0.64 3.26 -7.76
CA PRO A 27 0.12 2.58 -8.95
C PRO A 27 0.33 3.35 -10.26
N LYS A 28 0.32 4.69 -10.20
CA LYS A 28 0.58 5.54 -11.38
C LYS A 28 2.04 5.45 -11.85
N VAL A 29 2.96 5.49 -10.88
CA VAL A 29 4.41 5.44 -11.16
C VAL A 29 4.79 4.04 -11.63
N SER A 30 4.28 3.00 -10.98
CA SER A 30 4.52 1.61 -11.40
C SER A 30 4.00 1.34 -12.82
N GLN A 31 2.80 1.80 -13.16
CA GLN A 31 2.25 1.71 -14.52
C GLN A 31 3.10 2.48 -15.54
N GLY A 32 3.55 3.69 -15.20
CA GLY A 32 4.44 4.48 -16.05
C GLY A 32 5.77 3.77 -16.33
N LEU A 33 6.39 3.18 -15.30
CA LEU A 33 7.62 2.40 -15.46
C LEU A 33 7.39 1.17 -16.34
N MET A 34 6.32 0.41 -16.09
CA MET A 34 6.01 -0.77 -16.91
C MET A 34 5.74 -0.40 -18.38
N ALA A 35 5.09 0.73 -18.63
CA ALA A 35 4.86 1.21 -19.99
C ALA A 35 6.16 1.61 -20.69
N LYS A 36 7.09 2.27 -20.01
CA LYS A 36 8.42 2.64 -20.56
C LYS A 36 9.22 1.43 -21.03
N PHE A 37 9.16 0.32 -20.28
CA PHE A 37 9.89 -0.92 -20.59
C PHE A 37 9.07 -1.94 -21.38
N HIS A 38 7.88 -1.56 -21.85
CA HIS A 38 6.97 -2.42 -22.61
C HIS A 38 6.62 -3.74 -21.88
N ILE A 39 6.48 -3.69 -20.55
CA ILE A 39 6.16 -4.85 -19.71
C ILE A 39 4.64 -4.96 -19.54
N HIS A 40 4.11 -6.15 -19.81
CA HIS A 40 2.68 -6.43 -19.61
C HIS A 40 2.28 -6.36 -18.11
N PRO A 41 1.10 -5.79 -17.75
CA PRO A 41 0.67 -5.63 -16.35
C PRO A 41 0.64 -6.90 -15.50
N TRP A 42 0.41 -8.05 -16.15
CA TRP A 42 0.32 -9.37 -15.50
C TRP A 42 1.61 -10.19 -15.63
N ALA A 43 2.70 -9.57 -16.09
CA ALA A 43 3.99 -10.23 -16.18
C ALA A 43 4.53 -10.58 -14.78
N LYS A 44 5.20 -11.73 -14.70
CA LYS A 44 5.87 -12.21 -13.49
C LYS A 44 7.32 -11.75 -13.48
N VAL A 45 7.89 -11.62 -12.29
CA VAL A 45 9.29 -11.22 -12.14
C VAL A 45 10.23 -12.25 -12.79
N GLY A 46 9.91 -13.55 -12.70
CA GLY A 46 10.73 -14.60 -13.33
C GLY A 46 10.71 -14.60 -14.87
N SER A 47 9.73 -13.96 -15.51
CA SER A 47 9.66 -13.89 -16.98
C SER A 47 10.45 -12.73 -17.59
N LEU A 48 11.05 -11.86 -16.76
CA LEU A 48 11.80 -10.71 -17.24
C LEU A 48 13.20 -11.12 -17.70
N LYS A 49 13.72 -10.43 -18.71
CA LYS A 49 15.11 -10.57 -19.16
C LYS A 49 16.03 -9.88 -18.17
N ASN A 50 17.24 -10.41 -17.99
CA ASN A 50 18.24 -9.81 -17.10
C ASN A 50 18.58 -8.37 -17.51
N THR A 51 18.61 -8.06 -18.81
CA THR A 51 18.83 -6.70 -19.33
C THR A 51 17.76 -5.73 -18.84
N THR A 52 16.48 -6.12 -18.97
CA THR A 52 15.35 -5.29 -18.51
C THR A 52 15.34 -5.09 -17.01
N VAL A 53 15.84 -6.07 -16.24
CA VAL A 53 15.97 -5.96 -14.79
C VAL A 53 17.02 -4.91 -14.42
N LEU A 54 18.17 -4.91 -15.12
CA LEU A 54 19.23 -3.91 -14.93
C LEU A 54 18.76 -2.50 -15.27
N GLU A 55 18.06 -2.35 -16.40
CA GLU A 55 17.48 -1.06 -16.81
C GLU A 55 16.45 -0.55 -15.79
N LEU A 56 15.57 -1.43 -15.29
CA LEU A 56 14.64 -1.10 -14.22
C LEU A 56 15.39 -0.63 -12.96
N THR A 57 16.48 -1.30 -12.58
CA THR A 57 17.26 -0.87 -11.42
C THR A 57 17.92 0.50 -11.61
N ALA A 58 18.42 0.80 -12.81
CA ALA A 58 19.01 2.11 -13.12
C ALA A 58 17.98 3.24 -13.02
N GLU A 59 16.77 3.03 -13.58
CA GLU A 59 15.68 4.00 -13.44
C GLU A 59 15.22 4.17 -11.99
N LEU A 60 15.20 3.09 -11.21
CA LEU A 60 14.87 3.15 -9.79
C LEU A 60 15.89 3.97 -8.99
N SER A 61 17.18 3.86 -9.30
CA SER A 61 18.23 4.64 -8.66
C SER A 61 18.16 6.14 -8.95
N ASN A 62 17.64 6.52 -10.13
CA ASN A 62 17.48 7.93 -10.51
C ASN A 62 16.33 8.63 -9.77
N MET A 63 15.37 7.86 -9.25
CA MET A 63 14.23 8.41 -8.52
C MET A 63 14.55 8.56 -7.03
N LYS A 64 13.97 9.57 -6.39
CA LYS A 64 13.97 9.69 -4.93
C LYS A 64 13.04 8.63 -4.35
N ILE A 65 13.58 7.53 -3.83
CA ILE A 65 12.81 6.41 -3.27
C ILE A 65 13.29 6.12 -1.84
N GLU A 66 12.46 5.42 -1.07
CA GLU A 66 12.80 4.87 0.24
C GLU A 66 13.30 5.89 1.27
N ASN A 67 14.60 5.86 1.56
CA ASN A 67 15.19 6.62 2.66
C ASN A 67 15.21 8.11 2.36
N ASP A 68 15.39 8.49 1.09
CA ASP A 68 15.47 9.90 0.71
C ASP A 68 14.11 10.58 0.91
N LEU A 69 13.03 9.95 0.43
CA LEU A 69 11.66 10.42 0.68
C LEU A 69 11.31 10.41 2.18
N ARG A 70 11.77 9.41 2.93
CA ARG A 70 11.54 9.36 4.39
C ARG A 70 12.25 10.50 5.11
N ARG A 71 13.49 10.81 4.73
CA ARG A 71 14.27 11.93 5.27
C ARG A 71 13.58 13.25 4.96
N GLU A 72 13.16 13.46 3.73
CA GLU A 72 12.43 14.67 3.31
C GLU A 72 11.14 14.86 4.12
N VAL A 73 10.34 13.81 4.31
CA VAL A 73 9.12 13.88 5.15
C VAL A 73 9.45 14.18 6.61
N GLN A 74 10.49 13.57 7.16
CA GLN A 74 10.92 13.81 8.55
C GLN A 74 11.43 15.24 8.75
N GLU A 75 12.19 15.76 7.79
CA GLU A 75 12.69 17.13 7.77
C GLU A 75 11.55 18.13 7.71
N ASN A 76 10.55 17.89 6.86
CA ASN A 76 9.33 18.69 6.81
C ASN A 76 8.61 18.73 8.18
N ILE A 77 8.51 17.58 8.87
CA ILE A 77 7.91 17.52 10.21
C ILE A 77 8.78 18.24 11.25
N ARG A 78 10.10 18.11 11.17
CA ARG A 78 11.05 18.79 12.06
C ARG A 78 10.92 20.31 11.89
N ARG A 79 10.94 20.80 10.65
CA ARG A 79 10.69 22.21 10.31
C ARG A 79 9.40 22.74 10.93
N LEU A 80 8.30 21.97 10.84
CA LEU A 80 7.01 22.36 11.44
C LEU A 80 7.06 22.48 12.96
N LYS A 81 7.87 21.67 13.64
CA LYS A 81 8.08 21.71 15.09
C LYS A 81 8.94 22.89 15.49
N ASP A 82 10.05 23.12 14.79
CA ASP A 82 10.99 24.20 15.09
C ASP A 82 10.34 25.57 14.91
N MET A 83 9.49 25.73 13.88
CA MET A 83 8.68 26.94 13.69
C MET A 83 7.57 27.15 14.74
N GLY A 84 7.29 26.17 15.61
CA GLY A 84 6.26 26.31 16.65
C GLY A 84 4.80 26.31 16.15
N THR A 85 4.56 25.95 14.89
CA THR A 85 3.22 25.95 14.29
C THR A 85 2.24 25.03 15.03
N TYR A 86 0.92 25.28 14.92
CA TYR A 86 -0.10 24.40 15.49
C TYR A 86 0.12 22.93 15.06
N ARG A 87 0.39 22.70 13.77
CA ARG A 87 0.65 21.36 13.24
C ARG A 87 1.88 20.72 13.91
N GLY A 88 2.97 21.46 14.06
CA GLY A 88 4.18 21.01 14.76
C GLY A 88 3.91 20.57 16.20
N ARG A 89 3.19 21.40 16.97
CA ARG A 89 2.78 21.08 18.35
C ARG A 89 1.95 19.79 18.42
N ARG A 90 1.02 19.59 17.49
CA ARG A 90 0.20 18.37 17.41
C ARG A 90 1.02 17.12 17.08
N HIS A 91 1.99 17.23 16.18
CA HIS A 91 2.95 16.16 15.88
C HIS A 91 3.83 15.82 17.10
N ALA A 92 4.28 16.81 17.88
CA ALA A 92 5.04 16.57 19.11
C ALA A 92 4.19 15.85 20.18
N MET A 93 2.94 16.26 20.35
CA MET A 93 2.01 15.67 21.32
C MET A 93 1.42 14.32 20.86
N GLY A 94 1.59 13.93 19.58
CA GLY A 94 0.98 12.73 19.02
C GLY A 94 -0.54 12.82 18.85
N LEU A 95 -1.07 14.02 18.66
CA LEU A 95 -2.51 14.26 18.47
C LEU A 95 -2.86 14.36 16.98
N PRO A 96 -4.14 14.22 16.59
CA PRO A 96 -4.53 14.44 15.20
C PRO A 96 -4.25 15.88 14.76
N VAL A 97 -3.72 16.00 13.54
CA VAL A 97 -3.16 17.25 12.98
C VAL A 97 -4.17 17.95 12.07
N ARG A 98 -5.10 17.21 11.46
CA ARG A 98 -6.07 17.69 10.47
C ARG A 98 -7.41 18.14 11.09
N GLY A 99 -7.38 18.75 12.28
CA GLY A 99 -8.58 19.29 12.93
C GLY A 99 -9.60 18.25 13.42
N GLN A 100 -9.20 16.99 13.61
CA GLN A 100 -10.10 15.93 14.05
C GLN A 100 -10.41 16.03 15.55
N ARG A 101 -11.59 15.56 15.97
CA ARG A 101 -12.03 15.49 17.37
C ARG A 101 -11.09 14.63 18.21
N THR A 102 -10.71 15.09 19.40
CA THR A 102 -9.75 14.41 20.29
C THR A 102 -10.35 13.70 21.51
N ARG A 103 -11.67 13.77 21.70
CA ARG A 103 -12.32 13.26 22.93
C ARG A 103 -12.35 11.72 23.03
N THR A 104 -12.53 11.01 21.91
CA THR A 104 -12.78 9.56 21.93
C THR A 104 -11.73 8.79 21.13
N GLN A 105 -11.77 8.87 19.80
CA GLN A 105 -10.98 7.99 18.93
C GLN A 105 -9.72 8.69 18.41
N ILE A 106 -8.58 8.47 19.09
CA ILE A 106 -7.26 9.04 18.71
C ILE A 106 -6.10 8.05 18.81
N THR A 107 -6.38 6.75 18.95
CA THR A 107 -5.38 5.69 19.18
C THR A 107 -4.34 5.59 18.06
N THR A 108 -4.78 5.63 16.81
CA THR A 108 -3.92 5.57 15.62
C THR A 108 -2.99 6.78 15.54
N ALA A 109 -3.52 7.99 15.75
CA ALA A 109 -2.76 9.24 15.77
C ALA A 109 -1.69 9.23 16.88
N ARG A 110 -2.06 8.81 18.10
CA ARG A 110 -1.12 8.68 19.22
C ARG A 110 0.04 7.73 18.94
N LYS A 111 -0.24 6.64 18.22
CA LYS A 111 0.76 5.63 17.87
C LYS A 111 1.71 6.09 16.76
N LEU A 112 1.17 6.70 15.71
CA LEU A 112 1.91 6.97 14.46
C LEU A 112 2.53 8.37 14.39
N ASN A 113 1.91 9.39 14.98
CA ASN A 113 2.32 10.78 14.78
C ASN A 113 3.62 11.16 15.51
N LYS A 114 4.09 10.36 16.48
CA LYS A 114 5.34 10.57 17.21
C LYS A 114 6.61 10.20 16.42
N GLY A 115 6.48 9.85 15.14
CA GLY A 115 7.62 9.55 14.26
C GLY A 115 8.12 8.10 14.31
N ARG A 116 7.55 7.25 15.18
CA ARG A 116 7.74 5.78 15.10
C ARG A 116 6.80 5.19 14.05
N THR A 117 7.02 5.50 12.77
CA THR A 117 6.35 4.76 11.70
C THR A 117 7.00 3.39 11.58
N ARG A 118 6.43 2.37 12.24
CA ARG A 118 6.67 0.98 11.82
C ARG A 118 6.15 0.83 10.39
N ARG A 119 6.85 0.06 9.54
CA ARG A 119 6.27 -0.37 8.26
C ARG A 119 4.87 -0.97 8.58
N PRO A 120 3.80 -0.58 7.88
CA PRO A 120 2.56 -1.35 7.98
C PRO A 120 2.93 -2.78 7.65
N ARG A 121 2.51 -3.75 8.48
CA ARG A 121 2.66 -5.16 8.12
C ARG A 121 1.89 -5.33 6.82
N THR A 122 2.59 -5.47 5.70
CA THR A 122 2.00 -5.93 4.45
C THR A 122 1.65 -7.40 4.66
N GLY A 123 0.55 -7.64 5.38
CA GLY A 123 -0.01 -8.96 5.56
C GLY A 123 -0.61 -9.40 4.24
N THR A 124 0.10 -10.26 3.52
CA THR A 124 -0.53 -11.14 2.55
C THR A 124 0.02 -12.52 2.77
N SER A 125 -0.43 -13.16 3.84
CA SER A 125 -0.52 -14.61 3.89
C SER A 125 -1.97 -14.95 3.54
N CYS A 126 -2.26 -15.07 2.24
CA CYS A 126 -3.40 -15.87 1.82
C CYS A 126 -2.81 -17.24 1.49
N SER A 127 -2.75 -18.09 2.51
CA SER A 127 -2.40 -19.50 2.38
C SER A 127 -3.36 -20.12 1.37
N ARG A 128 -2.81 -20.70 0.31
CA ARG A 128 -3.55 -21.64 -0.53
C ARG A 128 -3.71 -22.91 0.29
N GLU A 129 -4.92 -23.16 0.78
CA GLU A 129 -5.39 -24.50 1.11
C GLU A 129 -6.89 -24.51 0.85
N GLY A 130 -7.33 -25.40 -0.06
CA GLY A 130 -8.75 -25.67 -0.32
C GLY A 130 -9.26 -25.17 -1.66
N ASN A 131 -9.61 -26.13 -2.52
CA ASN A 131 -10.34 -25.94 -3.77
C ASN A 131 -11.72 -25.30 -3.51
N LEU A 132 -11.83 -23.98 -3.65
CA LEU A 132 -13.08 -23.28 -3.92
C LEU A 132 -12.82 -22.22 -4.99
N PRO A 133 -13.66 -22.10 -6.04
CA PRO A 133 -13.46 -21.08 -7.05
C PRO A 133 -13.65 -19.69 -6.41
N CYS A 134 -12.57 -18.90 -6.40
CA CYS A 134 -12.64 -17.48 -6.11
C CYS A 134 -13.57 -16.83 -7.15
N ILE A 135 -14.80 -16.52 -6.75
CA ILE A 135 -15.65 -15.58 -7.48
C ILE A 135 -14.91 -14.24 -7.44
N ILE A 136 -14.30 -13.89 -8.57
CA ILE A 136 -13.67 -12.59 -8.78
C ILE A 136 -14.81 -11.57 -8.85
N LEU A 137 -15.20 -11.00 -7.71
CA LEU A 137 -15.93 -9.73 -7.72
C LEU A 137 -14.93 -8.63 -8.05
N TYR A 138 -14.76 -8.37 -9.34
CA TYR A 138 -14.26 -7.10 -9.84
C TYR A 138 -15.22 -6.00 -9.38
N ARG A 139 -14.97 -5.41 -8.21
CA ARG A 139 -15.58 -4.13 -7.85
C ARG A 139 -14.81 -3.04 -8.58
N HIS A 140 -15.18 -2.83 -9.83
CA HIS A 140 -14.79 -1.66 -10.60
C HIS A 140 -15.52 -0.43 -10.06
N LYS A 141 -14.84 0.72 -10.18
CA LYS A 141 -15.36 2.11 -10.21
C LYS A 141 -15.60 2.86 -8.90
N TYR A 142 -14.81 3.93 -8.78
CA TYR A 142 -15.19 5.30 -8.37
C TYR A 142 -16.71 5.57 -8.30
N ALA A 143 -17.16 6.05 -7.14
CA ALA A 143 -18.37 6.87 -6.88
C ALA A 143 -18.29 7.26 -5.39
N TRP A 144 -17.93 8.50 -4.99
CA TRP A 144 -18.83 9.66 -4.90
C TRP A 144 -20.30 9.29 -5.08
N ASP A 145 -20.96 8.90 -3.99
CA ASP A 145 -22.17 9.55 -3.49
C ASP A 145 -22.65 8.89 -2.20
N GLY A 146 -23.08 9.73 -1.26
CA GLY A 146 -23.64 9.30 0.02
C GLY A 146 -24.95 8.57 -0.16
N VAL A 147 -25.19 7.62 0.76
CA VAL A 147 -26.46 7.16 1.35
C VAL A 147 -26.27 5.68 1.70
N THR A 148 -25.94 5.43 2.96
CA THR A 148 -25.96 4.09 3.56
C THR A 148 -27.40 3.72 3.90
N ARG A 149 -28.02 2.81 3.13
CA ARG A 149 -29.10 1.96 3.65
C ARG A 149 -28.51 0.60 3.99
N LEU A 150 -28.54 0.25 5.28
CA LEU A 150 -28.37 -1.13 5.73
C LEU A 150 -29.62 -1.92 5.34
N SER A 151 -29.47 -2.92 4.48
CA SER A 151 -30.44 -3.99 4.33
C SER A 151 -29.88 -5.23 5.03
N THR A 152 -30.48 -5.58 6.16
CA THR A 152 -30.32 -6.86 6.85
C THR A 152 -30.87 -7.99 5.98
N CYS A 153 -30.03 -8.94 5.60
CA CYS A 153 -30.46 -10.20 4.98
C CYS A 153 -30.69 -11.25 6.07
N HIS A 154 -31.95 -11.70 6.19
CA HIS A 154 -32.31 -12.95 6.87
C HIS A 154 -31.85 -14.14 6.02
N CYS A 155 -31.08 -15.06 6.61
CA CYS A 155 -30.88 -16.39 6.04
C CYS A 155 -32.07 -17.28 6.41
N ARG A 156 -32.80 -17.77 5.40
CA ARG A 156 -33.73 -18.90 5.53
C ARG A 156 -32.91 -20.19 5.46
N ASP A 157 -32.90 -20.95 6.54
CA ASP A 157 -32.41 -22.32 6.54
C ASP A 157 -33.34 -23.21 5.72
N SER A 158 -32.77 -23.86 4.72
CA SER A 158 -33.42 -24.86 3.87
C SER A 158 -32.73 -26.20 4.13
N SER A 159 -32.98 -26.81 5.29
CA SER A 159 -32.60 -28.21 5.52
C SER A 159 -33.70 -29.11 4.97
N GLY A 160 -33.42 -29.74 3.84
CA GLY A 160 -34.28 -30.71 3.18
C GLY A 160 -34.46 -31.99 3.99
N SER A 161 -35.67 -32.53 3.89
CA SER A 161 -36.08 -33.87 4.25
C SER A 161 -35.27 -34.93 3.49
N GLN A 162 -34.70 -35.89 4.22
CA GLN A 162 -34.66 -37.30 3.81
C GLN A 162 -34.75 -38.19 5.06
N ARG A 163 -35.80 -39.02 5.06
CA ARG A 163 -36.25 -40.05 6.03
C ARG A 163 -37.05 -39.56 7.23
#